data_AF-A0A1I9G5U1-F1
#
_entry.id   AF-A0A1I9G5U1-F1
#
_cell.length_a   1.000
_cell.length_b   1.000
_cell.length_c   1.000
_cell.angle_alpha   90.00
_cell.angle_beta   90.00
_cell.angle_gamma   90.00
#
_symmetry.space_group_name_H-M   'P 1'
#
loop_
_entity.id
_entity.type
_entity.pdbx_description
1 polymer ?
#
loop_
_entity_poly.entity_id
_entity_poly.type
_entity_poly.pdbx_seq_one_letter_code
_entity_poly.pdbx_strand_id
1 'polypeptide(L)'
;MTALCVAGSSLYGDKEHIFTKNTSIKLLRRHGQRLIYESEERCFIVHRMANSRVYEGRPEVLFDLDVELAEGFANLVNAYPRWCLVSDLKCNDAADNIRLAELLYSNGLLMAEFREAMK
;
A
#
# COMPACT_ATOMS: atom_id res chain seq x y z
N MET A 1 -28.62 -9.81 -8.24
CA MET A 1 -27.68 -10.95 -8.39
C MET A 1 -26.70 -10.90 -7.23
N THR A 2 -26.97 -11.68 -6.19
CA THR A 2 -26.06 -11.91 -5.07
C THR A 2 -25.02 -12.92 -5.53
N ALA A 3 -23.76 -12.51 -5.61
CA ALA A 3 -22.66 -13.44 -5.83
C ALA A 3 -22.51 -14.30 -4.58
N LEU A 4 -22.82 -15.59 -4.70
CA LEU A 4 -22.46 -16.60 -3.71
C LEU A 4 -20.93 -16.69 -3.67
N CYS A 5 -20.33 -16.15 -2.62
CA CYS A 5 -18.96 -16.45 -2.24
C CYS A 5 -18.91 -17.90 -1.78
N VAL A 6 -18.37 -18.79 -2.62
CA VAL A 6 -18.00 -20.15 -2.21
C VAL A 6 -16.89 -20.00 -1.17
N ALA A 7 -17.21 -20.32 0.09
CA ALA A 7 -16.23 -20.43 1.15
C ALA A 7 -15.28 -21.59 0.79
N GLY A 8 -14.00 -21.29 0.57
CA GLY A 8 -12.96 -22.31 0.51
C GLY A 8 -12.02 -22.33 -0.70
N SER A 9 -12.11 -21.38 -1.64
CA SER A 9 -11.05 -21.21 -2.65
C SER A 9 -10.50 -19.80 -2.58
N SER A 10 -9.41 -19.61 -1.82
CA SER A 10 -8.62 -18.40 -2.01
C SER A 10 -8.08 -18.43 -3.44
N LEU A 11 -8.49 -17.46 -4.26
CA LEU A 11 -7.95 -17.29 -5.62
C LEU A 11 -6.43 -17.02 -5.60
N TYR A 12 -5.92 -16.64 -4.44
CA TYR A 12 -4.51 -16.47 -4.14
C TYR A 12 -4.07 -17.72 -3.37
N GLY A 13 -3.08 -18.47 -3.85
CA GLY A 13 -2.55 -19.59 -3.07
C GLY A 13 -2.22 -19.13 -1.65
N ASP A 14 -2.41 -20.00 -0.65
CA ASP A 14 -2.25 -19.72 0.79
C ASP A 14 -0.78 -19.38 1.22
N LYS A 15 -0.01 -18.77 0.33
CA LYS A 15 1.36 -18.33 0.56
C LYS A 15 1.32 -17.00 1.30
N GLU A 16 1.90 -16.96 2.49
CA GLU A 16 2.16 -15.70 3.17
C GLU A 16 3.09 -14.83 2.33
N HIS A 17 2.62 -13.63 2.02
CA HIS A 17 3.36 -12.63 1.27
C HIS A 17 4.21 -11.79 2.23
N ILE A 18 5.41 -12.27 2.54
CA ILE A 18 6.33 -11.59 3.45
C ILE A 18 7.13 -10.54 2.68
N PHE A 19 7.08 -9.29 3.14
CA PHE A 19 7.92 -8.22 2.60
C PHE A 19 9.35 -8.35 3.10
N THR A 20 10.30 -8.18 2.18
CA THR A 20 11.73 -8.11 2.48
C THR A 20 12.30 -6.86 1.86
N LYS A 21 13.52 -6.47 2.25
CA LYS A 21 14.22 -5.31 1.65
C LYS A 21 14.36 -5.43 0.12
N ASN A 22 14.40 -6.65 -0.39
CA ASN A 22 14.59 -6.96 -1.81
C ASN A 22 13.26 -7.18 -2.56
N THR A 23 12.11 -7.03 -1.90
CA THR A 23 10.82 -7.13 -2.56
C THR A 23 10.66 -5.94 -3.50
N SER A 24 10.37 -6.22 -4.78
CA SER A 24 10.10 -5.18 -5.78
C SER A 24 8.67 -4.69 -5.60
N ILE A 25 8.51 -3.38 -5.44
CA ILE A 25 7.23 -2.71 -5.21
C ILE A 25 7.02 -1.57 -6.20
N LYS A 26 5.76 -1.25 -6.43
CA LYS A 26 5.35 -0.13 -7.27
C LYS A 26 4.00 0.39 -6.82
N LEU A 27 3.86 1.70 -6.77
CA LEU A 27 2.58 2.34 -6.53
C LEU A 27 1.57 1.99 -7.64
N LEU A 28 0.37 1.56 -7.26
CA LEU A 28 -0.62 1.04 -8.20
C LEU A 28 -1.10 2.12 -9.18
N ARG A 29 -1.32 3.36 -8.69
CA ARG A 29 -1.75 4.52 -9.48
C ARG A 29 -1.19 5.82 -8.88
N ARG A 30 -0.79 6.79 -9.72
CA ARG A 30 -0.25 8.07 -9.24
C ARG A 30 -1.25 8.92 -8.46
N HIS A 31 -2.49 8.98 -8.94
CA HIS A 31 -3.52 9.90 -8.45
C HIS A 31 -4.59 9.19 -7.61
N GLY A 32 -4.30 7.99 -7.09
CA GLY A 32 -5.25 7.23 -6.28
C GLY A 32 -5.30 7.66 -4.82
N GLN A 33 -4.33 8.46 -4.36
CA GLN A 33 -4.04 8.69 -2.95
C GLN A 33 -3.39 10.06 -2.72
N ARG A 34 -3.54 10.59 -1.50
CA ARG A 34 -2.94 11.84 -1.03
C ARG A 34 -2.52 11.70 0.43
N LEU A 35 -1.31 12.16 0.75
CA LEU A 35 -0.86 12.38 2.11
C LEU A 35 -1.35 13.75 2.57
N ILE A 36 -1.97 13.82 3.74
CA ILE A 36 -2.51 15.03 4.35
C ILE A 36 -1.96 15.13 5.77
N TYR A 37 -1.47 16.30 6.14
CA TYR A 37 -1.08 16.63 7.51
C TYR A 37 -2.25 17.34 8.19
N GLU A 38 -2.71 16.79 9.31
CA GLU A 38 -3.68 17.45 10.19
C GLU A 38 -2.97 18.39 11.17
N SER A 39 -1.78 17.99 11.61
CA SER A 39 -0.87 18.78 12.45
C SER A 39 0.59 18.40 12.16
N GLU A 40 1.55 19.00 12.86
CA GLU A 40 2.97 18.64 12.74
C GLU A 40 3.25 17.19 13.16
N GLU A 41 2.46 16.66 14.10
CA GLU A 41 2.64 15.32 14.68
C GLU A 41 1.66 14.28 14.12
N ARG A 42 0.71 14.69 13.27
CA ARG A 42 -0.32 13.79 12.74
C ARG A 42 -0.54 13.97 11.25
N CYS A 43 -0.39 12.87 10.51
CA CYS A 43 -0.76 12.78 9.10
C CYS A 43 -1.51 11.48 8.79
N PHE A 44 -2.22 11.47 7.67
CA PHE A 44 -2.98 10.32 7.19
C PHE A 44 -2.99 10.30 5.67
N ILE A 45 -3.27 9.12 5.11
CA ILE A 45 -3.44 8.93 3.68
C ILE A 45 -4.92 8.76 3.37
N VAL A 46 -5.44 9.60 2.48
CA VAL A 46 -6.75 9.41 1.84
C VAL A 46 -6.55 8.69 0.52
N HIS A 47 -7.41 7.74 0.19
CA HIS A 47 -7.35 7.06 -1.10
C HIS A 47 -8.71 6.68 -1.68
N ARG A 48 -8.72 6.39 -2.99
CA ARG A 48 -9.94 6.16 -3.78
C ARG A 48 -10.14 4.70 -4.19
N MET A 49 -9.35 3.78 -3.65
CA MET A 49 -9.35 2.38 -4.10
C MET A 49 -10.64 1.64 -3.74
N ALA A 50 -11.32 2.06 -2.67
CA ALA A 50 -12.57 1.47 -2.19
C ALA A 50 -13.81 2.36 -2.47
N ASN A 51 -13.63 3.47 -3.21
CA ASN A 51 -14.72 4.40 -3.51
C ASN A 51 -15.85 3.71 -4.28
N SER A 52 -17.08 4.11 -3.99
CA SER A 52 -18.22 3.72 -4.80
C SER A 52 -18.11 4.31 -6.21
N ARG A 53 -18.71 3.61 -7.18
CA ARG A 53 -18.95 4.16 -8.53
C ARG A 53 -20.15 5.12 -8.56
N VAL A 54 -20.93 5.16 -7.49
CA VAL A 54 -22.04 6.11 -7.27
C VAL A 54 -21.51 7.25 -6.40
N TYR A 55 -21.83 8.50 -6.78
CA TYR A 55 -21.47 9.68 -6.02
C TYR A 55 -21.93 9.55 -4.56
N GLU A 56 -21.02 9.79 -3.61
CA GLU A 56 -21.24 9.62 -2.16
C GLU A 56 -21.80 8.25 -1.74
N GLY A 57 -21.73 7.23 -2.60
CA GLY A 57 -22.30 5.90 -2.32
C GLY A 57 -21.56 5.11 -1.24
N ARG A 58 -20.38 5.57 -0.81
CA ARG A 58 -19.59 5.05 0.32
C ARG A 58 -18.88 6.23 0.99
N PRO A 59 -18.65 6.16 2.31
CA PRO A 59 -17.82 7.13 3.00
C PRO A 59 -16.39 7.13 2.46
N GLU A 60 -15.69 8.24 2.66
CA GLU A 60 -14.27 8.35 2.34
C GLU A 60 -13.45 7.34 3.15
N VAL A 61 -12.41 6.79 2.52
CA VAL A 61 -11.49 5.84 3.16
C VAL A 61 -10.14 6.50 3.35
N LEU A 62 -9.68 6.46 4.59
CA LEU A 62 -8.39 6.96 5.03
C LEU A 62 -7.77 6.00 6.05
N PHE A 63 -6.46 6.10 6.24
CA PHE A 63 -5.73 5.45 7.32
C PHE A 63 -4.62 6.35 7.83
N ASP A 64 -4.33 6.28 9.13
CA ASP A 64 -3.26 7.06 9.76
C ASP A 64 -1.88 6.59 9.25
N LEU A 65 -0.97 7.55 9.11
CA LEU A 65 0.43 7.31 8.78
C LEU A 65 1.30 7.98 9.84
N ASP A 66 2.26 7.24 10.39
CA ASP A 66 3.26 7.84 11.27
C ASP A 66 4.08 8.87 10.47
N VAL A 67 4.29 10.06 11.03
CA VAL A 67 4.99 11.17 10.35
C VAL A 67 6.39 10.76 9.88
N GLU A 68 7.05 9.87 10.61
CA GLU A 68 8.36 9.29 10.27
C GLU A 68 8.36 8.51 8.94
N LEU A 69 7.22 7.97 8.51
CA LEU A 69 7.08 7.23 7.27
C LEU A 69 6.75 8.12 6.06
N ALA A 70 6.45 9.41 6.30
CA ALA A 70 5.96 10.32 5.27
C ALA A 70 6.98 10.58 4.15
N GLU A 71 8.26 10.72 4.49
CA GLU A 71 9.33 10.89 3.50
C GLU A 71 9.42 9.66 2.57
N GLY A 72 9.31 8.47 3.16
CA GLY A 72 9.31 7.22 2.40
C GLY A 72 8.13 7.13 1.43
N PHE A 73 6.95 7.56 1.86
CA PHE A 73 5.78 7.65 1.00
C PHE A 73 5.97 8.68 -0.12
N ALA A 74 6.54 9.86 0.16
CA ALA A 74 6.78 10.89 -0.85
C ALA A 74 7.77 10.40 -1.92
N ASN A 75 8.83 9.71 -1.52
CA ASN A 75 9.78 9.06 -2.43
C ASN A 75 9.09 7.97 -3.28
N LEU A 76 8.24 7.16 -2.64
CA LEU A 76 7.11 6.40 -3.21
C LEU A 76 6.48 7.02 -4.46
N VAL A 77 5.78 8.12 -4.20
CA VAL A 77 4.98 8.84 -5.21
C VAL A 77 5.85 9.41 -6.32
N ASN A 78 7.06 9.89 -5.99
CA ASN A 78 8.01 10.43 -6.96
C ASN A 78 8.63 9.35 -7.86
N ALA A 79 8.74 8.11 -7.36
CA ALA A 79 9.26 6.99 -8.15
C ALA A 79 8.27 6.50 -9.23
N TYR A 80 6.97 6.68 -9.02
CA TYR A 80 5.94 6.23 -9.98
C TYR A 80 6.18 6.81 -11.39
N PRO A 81 6.08 6.00 -12.47
CA PRO A 81 5.54 4.63 -12.52
C PRO A 81 6.58 3.52 -12.39
N ARG A 82 7.80 3.80 -11.92
CA ARG A 82 8.88 2.82 -11.85
C ARG A 82 8.68 1.85 -10.69
N TRP A 83 9.14 0.62 -10.89
CA TRP A 83 9.37 -0.32 -9.80
C TRP A 83 10.61 0.09 -9.02
N CYS A 84 10.58 -0.08 -7.71
CA CYS A 84 11.70 0.10 -6.81
C CYS A 84 11.72 -1.00 -5.76
N LEU A 85 12.84 -1.21 -5.09
CA LEU A 85 12.90 -2.15 -3.97
C LEU A 85 12.30 -1.51 -2.72
N VAL A 86 11.88 -2.33 -1.76
CA VAL A 86 11.49 -1.84 -0.42
C VAL A 86 12.63 -1.05 0.22
N SER A 87 13.89 -1.48 0.03
CA SER A 87 15.07 -0.73 0.50
C SER A 87 15.19 0.68 -0.07
N ASP A 88 14.57 0.95 -1.21
CA ASP A 88 14.68 2.23 -1.91
C ASP A 88 13.68 3.26 -1.38
N LEU A 89 12.79 2.90 -0.43
CA LEU A 89 11.78 3.79 0.13
C LEU A 89 12.40 4.96 0.90
N LYS A 90 13.59 4.81 1.48
CA LYS A 90 14.30 5.87 2.25
C LYS A 90 13.52 6.36 3.48
N CYS A 91 12.82 5.47 4.18
CA CYS A 91 12.45 5.72 5.57
C CYS A 91 13.71 5.76 6.47
N ASN A 92 13.51 6.07 7.76
CA ASN A 92 14.59 6.16 8.75
C ASN A 92 15.44 4.89 8.82
N ASP A 93 14.78 3.73 8.82
CA ASP A 93 15.45 2.44 8.80
C ASP A 93 14.77 1.41 7.89
N ALA A 94 15.34 0.20 7.86
CA ALA A 94 14.83 -0.87 7.01
C ALA A 94 13.56 -1.55 7.55
N ALA A 95 13.29 -1.46 8.85
CA ALA A 95 12.05 -1.96 9.44
C ALA A 95 10.89 -1.03 9.04
N ASP A 96 11.12 0.28 9.06
CA ASP A 96 10.16 1.29 8.63
C ASP A 96 9.85 1.18 7.14
N ASN A 97 10.85 0.89 6.30
CA ASN A 97 10.61 0.61 4.89
C ASN A 97 9.65 -0.57 4.69
N ILE A 98 9.85 -1.66 5.44
CA ILE A 98 8.99 -2.85 5.37
C ILE A 98 7.59 -2.53 5.90
N ARG A 99 7.51 -1.85 7.05
CA ARG A 99 6.26 -1.42 7.68
C ARG A 99 5.42 -0.55 6.74
N LEU A 100 6.05 0.41 6.07
CA LEU A 100 5.38 1.25 5.08
C LEU A 100 4.87 0.42 3.89
N ALA A 101 5.69 -0.51 3.38
CA ALA A 101 5.29 -1.37 2.28
C ALA A 101 4.08 -2.26 2.64
N GLU A 102 4.10 -2.87 3.82
CA GLU A 102 2.99 -3.69 4.34
C GLU A 102 1.70 -2.87 4.46
N LEU A 103 1.78 -1.69 5.10
CA LEU A 103 0.65 -0.80 5.31
C LEU A 103 0.01 -0.33 4.00
N LEU A 104 0.82 0.04 3.01
CA LEU A 104 0.31 0.47 1.70
C LEU A 104 -0.25 -0.71 0.89
N TYR A 105 0.33 -1.90 1.03
CA TYR A 105 -0.14 -3.10 0.35
C TYR A 105 -1.50 -3.57 0.91
N SER A 106 -1.66 -3.58 2.24
CA SER A 106 -2.93 -3.94 2.89
C SER A 106 -4.08 -3.00 2.51
N ASN A 107 -3.78 -1.73 2.20
CA ASN A 107 -4.74 -0.73 1.73
C ASN A 107 -4.92 -0.72 0.19
N GLY A 108 -4.30 -1.65 -0.54
CA GLY A 108 -4.45 -1.80 -1.99
C GLY A 108 -3.79 -0.67 -2.81
N LEU A 109 -2.79 0.01 -2.25
CA LEU A 109 -2.06 1.10 -2.91
C LEU A 109 -0.78 0.63 -3.62
N LEU A 110 -0.28 -0.55 -3.29
CA LEU A 110 0.94 -1.12 -3.87
C LEU A 110 0.67 -2.36 -4.72
N MET A 111 1.49 -2.50 -5.75
CA MET A 111 1.83 -3.77 -6.37
C MET A 111 3.14 -4.26 -5.76
N ALA A 112 3.25 -5.57 -5.53
CA ALA A 112 4.45 -6.21 -5.04
C ALA A 112 4.73 -7.49 -5.83
N GLU A 113 6.00 -7.73 -6.16
CA GLU A 113 6.47 -8.98 -6.74
C GLU A 113 7.11 -9.83 -5.65
N PHE A 114 6.33 -10.75 -5.10
CA PHE A 114 6.85 -11.77 -4.19
C PHE A 114 7.51 -12.86 -5.01
N ARG A 115 8.80 -13.10 -4.75
CA ARG A 115 9.46 -14.29 -5.30
C ARG A 115 8.84 -15.51 -4.65
N GLU A 116 8.50 -16.51 -5.46
CA GLU A 116 8.17 -17.81 -4.91
C GLU A 116 9.41 -18.36 -4.19
N ALA A 117 9.26 -18.74 -2.92
CA ALA A 117 10.27 -19.55 -2.28
C ALA A 117 10.39 -20.84 -3.11
N MET A 118 11.54 -21.05 -3.76
CA MET A 118 11.86 -22.35 -4.34
C MET A 118 11.80 -23.36 -3.19
N LYS A 119 10.91 -24.34 -3.33
CA LYS A 119 10.85 -25.52 -2.46
C LYS A 119 12.11 -26.36 -2.62
#